data_AF-A0A7X8C611-F1
#
_entry.id   AF-A0A7X8C611-F1
#
_cell.length_a   1.000
_cell.length_b   1.000
_cell.length_c   1.000
_cell.angle_alpha   90.00
_cell.angle_beta   90.00
_cell.angle_gamma   90.00
#
_symmetry.space_group_name_H-M   'P 1'
#
loop_
_entity.id
_entity.type
_entity.pdbx_description
1 polymer ?
#
loop_
_entity_poly.entity_id
_entity_poly.type
_entity_poly.pdbx_seq_one_letter_code
_entity_poly.pdbx_strand_id
1 'polypeptide(L)'
;MNNFFFTSVEIPPAKEQISYQHKLMLLGSCFSENIGMKLKEAFFQVDVNPFGVLYNPLSISTSLNRLIENKGFSLSDIFEYQSLWHSFFHSSLFSDVSPEKTLYKIKTRFDASRSFLKNTDFLLLTFGTAWIYENRETKTVVSNCHKLPSQNFNRRILSIKEIVDHYTLLIDQLQHLNPSLHIIFTVSPIRHWKDGAHENNLSKSILLLSVEELQRKFDNVDYFPAYEIQLDELRDYRFYAPDMQHPSDTAINYIWEKFSDTYFSEQTKQIKQRTEHLTSLLNHRPLHPDSPQYRLFQAQIENEKEALRSEYPFLKDRI
;
A
#
# COMPACT_ATOMS: atom_id res chain seq x y z
N MET A 1 31.03 -5.48 -7.91
CA MET A 1 31.57 -6.57 -7.06
C MET A 1 30.52 -7.67 -7.05
N ASN A 2 30.87 -8.91 -7.42
CA ASN A 2 29.94 -10.03 -7.27
C ASN A 2 29.62 -10.18 -5.78
N ASN A 3 28.37 -9.93 -5.41
CA ASN A 3 27.93 -9.98 -4.04
C ASN A 3 27.71 -11.46 -3.68
N PHE A 4 28.76 -12.15 -3.22
CA PHE A 4 28.80 -13.60 -2.97
C PHE A 4 27.73 -14.13 -2.00
N PHE A 5 26.98 -13.25 -1.33
CA PHE A 5 25.99 -13.60 -0.31
C PHE A 5 24.53 -13.49 -0.75
N PHE A 6 24.26 -12.98 -1.97
CA PHE A 6 22.89 -12.77 -2.44
C PHE A 6 22.67 -13.42 -3.80
N THR A 7 21.53 -14.09 -3.96
CA THR A 7 20.96 -14.41 -5.27
C THR A 7 19.97 -13.31 -5.59
N SER A 8 20.37 -12.35 -6.43
CA SER A 8 19.50 -11.21 -6.76
C SER A 8 18.28 -11.69 -7.52
N VAL A 9 17.09 -11.23 -7.12
CA VAL A 9 15.92 -11.27 -7.99
C VAL A 9 16.17 -10.27 -9.12
N GLU A 10 16.04 -10.74 -10.36
CA GLU A 10 16.15 -9.89 -11.54
C GLU A 10 14.82 -9.17 -11.76
N ILE A 11 14.87 -7.84 -11.82
CA ILE A 11 13.70 -7.00 -12.02
C ILE A 11 14.01 -6.13 -13.24
N PRO A 12 13.26 -6.28 -14.35
CA PRO A 12 13.45 -5.40 -15.50
C PRO A 12 13.09 -3.96 -15.10
N PRO A 13 13.75 -2.95 -15.68
CA PRO A 13 13.31 -1.56 -15.53
C PRO A 13 11.85 -1.42 -15.91
N ALA A 14 11.08 -0.65 -15.13
CA ALA A 14 9.70 -0.38 -15.45
C ALA A 14 9.58 0.35 -16.79
N LYS A 15 8.52 0.04 -17.56
CA LYS A 15 8.22 0.75 -18.80
C LYS A 15 7.91 2.22 -18.52
N GLU A 16 7.17 2.46 -17.45
CA GLU A 16 6.80 3.80 -17.00
C GLU A 16 7.49 4.14 -15.68
N GLN A 17 8.07 5.34 -15.64
CA GLN A 17 8.80 5.81 -14.47
C GLN A 17 7.95 6.75 -13.62
N ILE A 18 7.96 6.51 -12.31
CA ILE A 18 7.37 7.38 -11.32
C ILE A 18 8.28 8.60 -11.11
N SER A 19 7.67 9.76 -10.94
CA SER A 19 8.31 11.03 -10.63
C SER A 19 7.55 11.76 -9.54
N TYR A 20 8.13 12.84 -9.03
CA TYR A 20 7.52 13.68 -8.01
C TYR A 20 6.25 14.42 -8.45
N GLN A 21 5.95 14.53 -9.75
CA GLN A 21 4.72 15.16 -10.22
C GLN A 21 3.53 14.19 -10.26
N HIS A 22 3.81 12.89 -10.21
CA HIS A 22 2.79 11.87 -10.23
C HIS A 22 2.09 11.73 -8.87
N LYS A 23 0.81 11.38 -8.91
CA LYS A 23 -0.01 11.00 -7.76
C LYS A 23 -0.12 9.48 -7.68
N LEU A 24 0.21 8.93 -6.52
CA LEU A 24 0.19 7.49 -6.30
C LEU A 24 -0.90 7.11 -5.30
N MET A 25 -1.75 6.16 -5.64
CA MET A 25 -2.68 5.56 -4.69
C MET A 25 -2.22 4.14 -4.35
N LEU A 26 -2.18 3.81 -3.06
CA LEU A 26 -1.76 2.50 -2.58
C LEU A 26 -2.90 1.83 -1.83
N LEU A 27 -3.25 0.59 -2.21
CA LEU A 27 -4.19 -0.25 -1.46
C LEU A 27 -3.61 -1.64 -1.25
N GLY A 28 -3.80 -2.19 -0.06
CA GLY A 28 -3.45 -3.58 0.18
C GLY A 28 -3.12 -3.91 1.63
N SER A 29 -2.29 -4.94 1.78
CA SER A 29 -1.79 -5.43 3.07
C SER A 29 -1.01 -4.37 3.87
N CYS A 30 -0.60 -4.67 5.10
CA CYS A 30 0.28 -3.79 5.89
C CYS A 30 1.57 -3.41 5.14
N PHE A 31 2.04 -4.25 4.23
CA PHE A 31 3.22 -3.92 3.42
C PHE A 31 3.00 -2.70 2.50
N SER A 32 1.75 -2.44 2.06
CA SER A 32 1.41 -1.19 1.35
C SER A 32 1.63 0.04 2.23
N GLU A 33 1.42 -0.07 3.54
CA GLU A 33 1.65 1.04 4.47
C GLU A 33 3.16 1.29 4.64
N ASN A 34 3.98 0.23 4.71
CA ASN A 34 5.43 0.38 4.78
C ASN A 34 5.98 1.15 3.58
N ILE A 35 5.63 0.74 2.35
CA ILE A 35 6.07 1.43 1.13
C ILE A 35 5.40 2.79 0.99
N GLY A 36 4.12 2.91 1.35
CA GLY A 36 3.40 4.18 1.37
C GLY A 36 4.03 5.21 2.32
N MET A 37 4.54 4.77 3.47
CA MET A 37 5.28 5.62 4.40
C MET A 37 6.63 6.03 3.82
N LYS A 38 7.37 5.14 3.15
CA LYS A 38 8.61 5.51 2.44
C LYS A 38 8.38 6.59 1.40
N LEU A 39 7.32 6.45 0.61
CA LEU A 39 6.92 7.46 -0.36
C LEU A 39 6.55 8.80 0.31
N LYS A 40 5.84 8.79 1.45
CA LYS A 40 5.53 10.01 2.21
C LYS A 40 6.78 10.67 2.80
N GLU A 41 7.66 9.88 3.40
CA GLU A 41 8.95 10.33 3.97
C GLU A 41 9.86 10.92 2.88
N ALA A 42 9.76 10.43 1.65
CA ALA A 42 10.41 11.01 0.48
C ALA A 42 9.56 12.09 -0.22
N PHE A 43 8.49 12.59 0.39
CA PHE A 43 7.64 13.70 -0.10
C PHE A 43 6.92 13.46 -1.44
N PHE A 44 6.60 12.22 -1.80
CA PHE A 44 5.72 11.93 -2.93
C PHE A 44 4.25 12.24 -2.61
N GLN A 45 3.45 12.54 -3.64
CA GLN A 45 2.01 12.73 -3.49
C GLN A 45 1.31 11.38 -3.43
N VAL A 46 0.97 10.91 -2.23
CA VAL A 46 0.41 9.57 -2.06
C VAL A 46 -0.88 9.53 -1.24
N ASP A 47 -1.81 8.68 -1.69
CA ASP A 47 -2.99 8.28 -0.93
C ASP A 47 -2.88 6.81 -0.50
N VAL A 48 -2.69 6.56 0.80
CA VAL A 48 -2.37 5.21 1.31
C VAL A 48 -3.56 4.62 2.06
N ASN A 49 -3.95 3.41 1.67
CA ASN A 49 -4.97 2.56 2.30
C ASN A 49 -6.21 3.35 2.73
N PRO A 50 -7.01 3.86 1.78
CA PRO A 50 -8.14 4.71 2.09
C PRO A 50 -9.27 4.04 2.87
N PHE A 51 -9.30 2.71 2.90
CA PHE A 51 -10.21 1.92 3.70
C PHE A 51 -9.52 1.26 4.91
N GLY A 52 -8.26 1.64 5.17
CA GLY A 52 -7.33 0.88 6.00
C GLY A 52 -6.79 -0.35 5.25
N VAL A 53 -6.03 -1.19 5.95
CA VAL A 53 -5.44 -2.40 5.37
C VAL A 53 -6.50 -3.36 4.82
N LEU A 54 -6.35 -3.73 3.55
CA LEU A 54 -7.20 -4.70 2.85
C LEU A 54 -6.32 -5.83 2.30
N TYR A 55 -6.49 -7.05 2.79
CA TYR A 55 -5.56 -8.13 2.45
C TYR A 55 -5.88 -8.88 1.16
N ASN A 56 -7.16 -9.02 0.80
CA ASN A 56 -7.57 -9.90 -0.29
C ASN A 56 -8.01 -9.12 -1.54
N PRO A 57 -7.86 -9.71 -2.73
CA PRO A 57 -8.21 -9.06 -4.00
C PRO A 57 -9.65 -8.56 -4.09
N LEU A 58 -10.64 -9.32 -3.60
CA LEU A 58 -12.05 -8.93 -3.73
C LEU A 58 -12.45 -7.77 -2.83
N SER A 59 -11.89 -7.68 -1.62
CA SER A 59 -12.08 -6.52 -0.74
C SER A 59 -11.51 -5.25 -1.37
N ILE A 60 -10.31 -5.32 -1.95
CA ILE A 60 -9.68 -4.20 -2.66
C ILE A 60 -10.53 -3.77 -3.85
N SER A 61 -10.93 -4.74 -4.70
CA SER A 61 -11.78 -4.50 -5.87
C SER A 61 -13.13 -3.86 -5.49
N THR A 62 -13.78 -4.38 -4.45
CA THR A 62 -15.03 -3.81 -3.92
C THR A 62 -14.85 -2.35 -3.50
N SER A 63 -13.79 -2.05 -2.76
CA SER A 63 -13.49 -0.68 -2.33
C SER A 63 -13.24 0.27 -3.50
N LEU A 64 -12.47 -0.16 -4.51
CA LEU A 64 -12.22 0.63 -5.72
C LEU A 64 -13.50 0.86 -6.53
N ASN A 65 -14.32 -0.17 -6.74
CA ASN A 65 -15.60 -0.05 -7.43
C ASN A 65 -16.52 0.96 -6.73
N ARG A 66 -16.56 0.97 -5.40
CA ARG A 66 -17.32 2.00 -4.67
C ARG A 66 -16.82 3.41 -4.96
N LEU A 67 -15.51 3.63 -5.05
CA LEU A 67 -14.94 4.94 -5.42
C LEU A 67 -15.33 5.35 -6.84
N ILE A 68 -15.21 4.41 -7.80
CA ILE A 68 -15.56 4.62 -9.22
C ILE A 68 -17.05 4.99 -9.35
N GLU A 69 -17.93 4.20 -8.75
CA GLU A 69 -19.39 4.35 -8.81
C GLU A 69 -19.92 5.48 -7.93
N ASN A 70 -19.07 6.13 -7.13
CA ASN A 70 -19.49 7.09 -6.09
C ASN A 70 -20.48 6.49 -5.08
N LYS A 71 -20.34 5.20 -4.78
CA LYS A 71 -21.18 4.49 -3.82
C LYS A 71 -20.65 4.69 -2.40
N GLY A 72 -20.96 5.85 -1.82
CA GLY A 72 -20.61 6.21 -0.44
C GLY A 72 -21.25 5.31 0.61
N PHE A 73 -21.01 5.60 1.89
CA PHE A 73 -21.48 4.79 3.03
C PHE A 73 -22.59 5.49 3.81
N SER A 74 -23.42 4.69 4.48
CA SER A 74 -24.55 5.13 5.29
C SER A 74 -24.58 4.39 6.64
N LEU A 75 -25.57 4.71 7.49
CA LEU A 75 -25.73 4.03 8.78
C LEU A 75 -26.00 2.52 8.64
N SER A 76 -26.56 2.07 7.51
CA SER A 76 -26.76 0.63 7.27
C SER A 76 -25.49 -0.11 6.86
N ASP A 77 -24.41 0.61 6.54
CA ASP A 77 -23.10 0.01 6.24
C ASP A 77 -22.22 -0.14 7.50
N ILE A 78 -22.71 0.30 8.67
CA ILE A 78 -22.01 0.17 9.95
C ILE A 78 -22.84 -0.63 10.96
N PHE A 79 -22.16 -1.27 11.91
CA PHE A 79 -22.78 -2.08 12.95
C PHE A 79 -22.02 -1.93 14.27
N GLU A 80 -22.71 -2.12 15.38
CA GLU A 80 -22.10 -2.09 16.71
C GLU A 80 -21.62 -3.50 17.12
N TYR A 81 -20.40 -3.58 17.66
CA TYR A 81 -19.88 -4.77 18.31
C TYR A 81 -18.85 -4.36 19.38
N GLN A 82 -18.92 -4.94 20.58
CA GLN A 82 -18.00 -4.62 21.69
C GLN A 82 -17.86 -3.10 21.97
N SER A 83 -18.99 -2.38 21.99
CA SER A 83 -19.07 -0.93 22.26
C SER A 83 -18.41 -0.04 21.20
N LEU A 84 -18.09 -0.58 20.04
CA LEU A 84 -17.55 0.16 18.90
C LEU A 84 -18.44 -0.05 17.68
N TRP A 85 -18.53 1.01 16.87
CA TRP A 85 -19.14 0.98 15.56
C TRP A 85 -18.08 0.64 14.51
N HIS A 86 -18.41 -0.34 13.66
CA HIS A 86 -17.51 -0.92 12.67
C HIS A 86 -18.15 -0.90 11.29
N SER A 87 -17.32 -1.02 10.26
CA SER A 87 -17.77 -1.31 8.90
C SER A 87 -17.02 -2.54 8.39
N PHE A 88 -17.74 -3.48 7.77
CA PHE A 88 -17.12 -4.64 7.15
C PHE A 88 -16.15 -4.29 6.00
N PHE A 89 -16.28 -3.10 5.42
CA PHE A 89 -15.43 -2.62 4.32
C PHE A 89 -14.16 -1.89 4.77
N HIS A 90 -13.97 -1.67 6.08
CA HIS A 90 -12.90 -0.84 6.63
C HIS A 90 -12.13 -1.56 7.73
N SER A 91 -10.86 -1.18 7.93
CA SER A 91 -10.08 -1.61 9.09
C SER A 91 -10.64 -1.00 10.40
N SER A 92 -10.21 -1.54 11.54
CA SER A 92 -10.61 -1.03 12.86
C SER A 92 -10.11 0.39 13.15
N LEU A 93 -9.24 0.98 12.30
CA LEU A 93 -8.82 2.38 12.41
C LEU A 93 -9.99 3.36 12.22
N PHE A 94 -11.05 2.93 11.53
CA PHE A 94 -12.23 3.74 11.29
C PHE A 94 -13.27 3.63 12.40
N SER A 95 -13.09 2.67 13.32
CA SER A 95 -14.05 2.41 14.37
C SER A 95 -14.04 3.48 15.46
N ASP A 96 -15.20 3.72 16.04
CA ASP A 96 -15.41 4.69 17.12
C ASP A 96 -16.58 4.25 18.00
N VAL A 97 -16.68 4.78 19.21
CA VAL A 97 -17.81 4.51 20.12
C VAL A 97 -19.10 5.17 19.62
N SER A 98 -19.01 6.18 18.75
CA SER A 98 -20.17 6.84 18.13
C SER A 98 -20.38 6.39 16.67
N PRO A 99 -21.62 6.05 16.28
CA PRO A 99 -21.95 5.74 14.89
C PRO A 99 -21.72 6.95 13.98
N GLU A 100 -22.05 8.16 14.44
CA GLU A 100 -21.88 9.41 13.70
C GLU A 100 -20.39 9.69 13.45
N LYS A 101 -19.54 9.53 14.48
CA LYS A 101 -18.09 9.71 14.33
C LYS A 101 -17.48 8.68 13.39
N THR A 102 -17.88 7.42 13.51
CA THR A 102 -17.44 6.33 12.60
C THR A 102 -17.81 6.67 11.15
N LEU A 103 -19.08 6.99 10.91
CA LEU A 103 -19.56 7.32 9.57
C LEU A 103 -18.92 8.59 9.01
N TYR A 104 -18.68 9.60 9.84
CA TYR A 104 -17.98 10.82 9.46
C TYR A 104 -16.54 10.55 9.02
N LYS A 105 -15.77 9.75 9.79
CA LYS A 105 -14.41 9.33 9.41
C LYS A 105 -14.41 8.62 8.06
N ILE A 106 -15.33 7.66 7.87
CA ILE A 106 -15.47 6.90 6.63
C ILE A 106 -15.79 7.81 5.45
N LYS A 107 -16.83 8.65 5.55
CA LYS A 107 -17.26 9.55 4.47
C LYS A 107 -16.18 10.55 4.08
N THR A 108 -15.57 11.20 5.08
CA THR A 108 -14.50 12.19 4.85
C THR A 108 -13.34 11.55 4.08
N ARG A 109 -12.95 10.35 4.49
CA ARG A 109 -11.86 9.61 3.83
C ARG A 109 -12.25 9.16 2.42
N PHE A 110 -13.46 8.65 2.24
CA PHE A 110 -14.00 8.21 0.96
C PHE A 110 -14.04 9.36 -0.07
N ASP A 111 -14.56 10.53 0.32
CA ASP A 111 -14.67 11.68 -0.57
C ASP A 111 -13.29 12.19 -1.01
N ALA A 112 -12.33 12.25 -0.08
CA ALA A 112 -10.95 12.60 -0.38
C ALA A 112 -10.31 11.61 -1.37
N SER A 113 -10.46 10.31 -1.14
CA SER A 113 -9.89 9.28 -2.01
C SER A 113 -10.55 9.20 -3.36
N ARG A 114 -11.85 9.45 -3.45
CA ARG A 114 -12.53 9.49 -4.74
C ARG A 114 -11.99 10.62 -5.61
N SER A 115 -11.77 11.78 -5.01
CA SER A 115 -11.13 12.92 -5.71
C SER A 115 -9.70 12.58 -6.14
N PHE A 116 -8.95 11.89 -5.26
CA PHE A 116 -7.58 11.46 -5.54
C PHE A 116 -7.50 10.43 -6.68
N LEU A 117 -8.37 9.40 -6.67
CA LEU A 117 -8.37 8.30 -7.64
C LEU A 117 -8.49 8.80 -9.08
N LYS A 118 -9.34 9.80 -9.33
CA LYS A 118 -9.55 10.38 -10.66
C LYS A 118 -8.29 10.99 -11.27
N ASN A 119 -7.35 11.41 -10.44
CA ASN A 119 -6.11 12.06 -10.85
C ASN A 119 -4.89 11.21 -10.47
N THR A 120 -5.09 9.93 -10.14
CA THR A 120 -4.00 9.04 -9.78
C THR A 120 -3.31 8.57 -11.04
N ASP A 121 -1.99 8.70 -11.10
CA ASP A 121 -1.18 8.24 -12.22
C ASP A 121 -0.71 6.80 -12.01
N PHE A 122 -0.41 6.42 -10.77
CA PHE A 122 0.00 5.06 -10.40
C PHE A 122 -0.87 4.49 -9.28
N LEU A 123 -1.50 3.34 -9.53
CA LEU A 123 -2.26 2.57 -8.56
C LEU A 123 -1.46 1.33 -8.15
N LEU A 124 -0.95 1.30 -6.92
CA LEU A 124 -0.20 0.18 -6.39
C LEU A 124 -1.10 -0.72 -5.54
N LEU A 125 -1.21 -1.99 -5.94
CA LEU A 125 -2.09 -2.97 -5.30
C LEU A 125 -1.26 -4.11 -4.68
N THR A 126 -1.23 -4.19 -3.35
CA THR A 126 -0.50 -5.24 -2.63
C THR A 126 -1.43 -6.32 -2.12
N PHE A 127 -1.45 -7.47 -2.79
CA PHE A 127 -2.24 -8.62 -2.35
C PHE A 127 -1.57 -9.36 -1.18
N GLY A 128 -2.31 -9.49 -0.08
CA GLY A 128 -1.89 -10.22 1.12
C GLY A 128 -2.24 -11.71 1.05
N THR A 129 -3.51 -12.03 0.79
CA THR A 129 -4.02 -13.41 0.83
C THR A 129 -5.14 -13.63 -0.17
N ALA A 130 -5.24 -14.84 -0.71
CA ALA A 130 -6.37 -15.31 -1.52
C ALA A 130 -7.52 -15.84 -0.64
N TRP A 131 -7.34 -15.91 0.68
CA TRP A 131 -8.41 -16.26 1.61
C TRP A 131 -9.36 -15.07 1.82
N ILE A 132 -10.65 -15.36 1.75
CA ILE A 132 -11.70 -14.39 2.04
C ILE A 132 -12.63 -14.89 3.14
N TYR A 133 -13.32 -13.93 3.74
CA TYR A 133 -14.43 -14.16 4.65
C TYR A 133 -15.68 -13.55 4.02
N GLU A 134 -16.72 -14.36 3.91
CA GLU A 134 -18.02 -13.94 3.41
C GLU A 134 -19.01 -13.95 4.56
N ASN A 135 -19.71 -12.84 4.79
CA ASN A 135 -20.77 -12.80 5.79
C ASN A 135 -21.88 -13.78 5.38
N ARG A 136 -22.25 -14.70 6.29
CA ARG A 136 -23.19 -15.78 5.96
C ARG A 136 -24.60 -15.30 5.63
N GLU A 137 -25.04 -14.19 6.23
CA GLU A 137 -26.37 -13.65 6.06
C GLU A 137 -26.46 -12.85 4.76
N THR A 138 -25.53 -11.92 4.55
CA THR A 138 -25.56 -10.99 3.39
C THR A 138 -24.89 -11.56 2.14
N LYS A 139 -24.12 -12.64 2.27
CA LYS A 139 -23.27 -13.22 1.20
C LYS A 139 -22.23 -12.25 0.65
N THR A 140 -21.90 -11.20 1.40
CA THR A 140 -20.91 -10.21 0.98
C THR A 140 -19.53 -10.56 1.52
N VAL A 141 -18.50 -10.43 0.68
CA VAL A 141 -17.11 -10.47 1.13
C VAL A 141 -16.83 -9.30 2.06
N VAL A 142 -16.22 -9.57 3.21
CA VAL A 142 -15.86 -8.57 4.20
C VAL A 142 -14.34 -8.35 4.23
N SER A 143 -13.93 -7.09 4.37
CA SER A 143 -12.52 -6.71 4.50
C SER A 143 -11.97 -6.99 5.89
N ASN A 144 -12.81 -6.85 6.93
CA ASN A 144 -12.43 -7.11 8.31
C ASN A 144 -13.61 -7.71 9.07
N CYS A 145 -13.37 -8.80 9.82
CA CYS A 145 -14.38 -9.46 10.64
C CYS A 145 -14.58 -8.78 12.00
N HIS A 146 -13.74 -7.81 12.39
CA HIS A 146 -13.84 -7.06 13.66
C HIS A 146 -13.97 -7.95 14.91
N LYS A 147 -13.26 -9.09 14.90
CA LYS A 147 -13.27 -10.11 15.96
C LYS A 147 -14.66 -10.72 16.24
N LEU A 148 -15.64 -10.53 15.35
CA LEU A 148 -16.90 -11.24 15.42
C LEU A 148 -16.68 -12.77 15.39
N PRO A 149 -17.60 -13.55 15.98
CA PRO A 149 -17.52 -15.00 15.97
C PRO A 149 -17.35 -15.58 14.56
N SER A 150 -16.44 -16.53 14.39
CA SER A 150 -16.14 -17.14 13.08
C SER A 150 -17.35 -17.82 12.42
N GLN A 151 -18.31 -18.28 13.22
CA GLN A 151 -19.56 -18.86 12.74
C GLN A 151 -20.42 -17.89 11.91
N ASN A 152 -20.19 -16.58 12.02
CA ASN A 152 -20.91 -15.57 11.22
C ASN A 152 -20.38 -15.50 9.78
N PHE A 153 -19.25 -16.16 9.49
CA PHE A 153 -18.58 -16.08 8.22
C PHE A 153 -18.41 -17.46 7.57
N ASN A 154 -18.39 -17.46 6.25
CA ASN A 154 -17.89 -18.56 5.45
C ASN A 154 -16.47 -18.19 4.99
N ARG A 155 -15.49 -19.01 5.35
CA ARG A 155 -14.09 -18.82 4.93
C ARG A 155 -13.83 -19.69 3.71
N ARG A 156 -13.38 -19.08 2.60
CA ARG A 156 -13.01 -19.81 1.39
C ARG A 156 -11.80 -19.17 0.72
N ILE A 157 -11.07 -19.97 -0.06
CA ILE A 157 -9.99 -19.48 -0.89
C ILE A 157 -10.55 -19.09 -2.26
N LEU A 158 -10.08 -17.97 -2.80
CA LEU A 158 -10.43 -17.52 -4.15
C LEU A 158 -9.77 -18.42 -5.19
N SER A 159 -10.42 -18.57 -6.34
CA SER A 159 -9.76 -19.16 -7.51
C SER A 159 -9.03 -18.09 -8.34
N ILE A 160 -8.06 -18.50 -9.14
CA ILE A 160 -7.37 -17.62 -10.10
C ILE A 160 -8.39 -16.96 -11.04
N LYS A 161 -9.30 -17.76 -11.61
CA LYS A 161 -10.35 -17.27 -12.51
C LYS A 161 -11.21 -16.20 -11.86
N GLU A 162 -11.63 -16.39 -10.61
CA GLU A 162 -12.44 -15.41 -9.89
C GLU A 162 -11.70 -14.08 -9.74
N ILE A 163 -10.41 -14.10 -9.35
CA ILE A 163 -9.62 -12.87 -9.24
C ILE A 163 -9.47 -12.20 -10.60
N VAL A 164 -9.08 -12.96 -11.63
CA VAL A 164 -8.82 -12.44 -12.98
C VAL A 164 -10.08 -11.85 -13.60
N ASP A 165 -11.24 -12.51 -13.48
CA ASP A 165 -12.51 -12.00 -14.01
C ASP A 165 -12.89 -10.66 -13.34
N HIS A 166 -12.82 -10.60 -12.00
CA HIS A 166 -13.13 -9.39 -11.25
C HIS A 166 -12.18 -8.24 -11.57
N TYR A 167 -10.88 -8.52 -11.70
CA TYR A 167 -9.88 -7.50 -11.99
C TYR A 167 -9.86 -7.08 -13.45
N THR A 168 -10.21 -7.95 -14.40
CA THR A 168 -10.38 -7.56 -15.81
C THR A 168 -11.43 -6.44 -15.90
N LEU A 169 -12.60 -6.66 -15.31
CA LEU A 169 -13.68 -5.65 -15.28
C LEU A 169 -13.28 -4.37 -14.55
N LEU A 170 -12.61 -4.50 -13.39
CA LEU A 170 -12.15 -3.35 -12.62
C LEU A 170 -11.13 -2.51 -13.39
N ILE A 171 -10.15 -3.15 -14.03
CA ILE A 171 -9.10 -2.46 -14.79
C ILE A 171 -9.73 -1.74 -15.99
N ASP A 172 -10.67 -2.36 -16.70
CA ASP A 172 -11.43 -1.70 -17.76
C ASP A 172 -12.12 -0.43 -17.23
N GLN A 173 -12.84 -0.53 -16.10
CA GLN A 173 -13.51 0.63 -15.50
C GLN A 173 -12.53 1.73 -15.05
N LEU A 174 -11.39 1.36 -14.50
CA LEU A 174 -10.32 2.29 -14.12
C LEU A 174 -9.72 2.99 -15.34
N GLN A 175 -9.49 2.27 -16.44
CA GLN A 175 -8.99 2.86 -17.69
C GLN A 175 -10.02 3.81 -18.32
N HIS A 176 -11.32 3.51 -18.25
CA HIS A 176 -12.36 4.44 -18.69
C HIS A 176 -12.39 5.72 -17.83
N LEU A 177 -12.11 5.59 -16.52
CA LEU A 177 -12.05 6.73 -15.61
C LEU A 177 -10.79 7.57 -15.81
N ASN A 178 -9.64 6.92 -15.99
CA ASN A 178 -8.35 7.54 -16.24
C ASN A 178 -7.50 6.68 -17.20
N PRO A 179 -7.46 7.02 -18.50
CA PRO A 179 -6.73 6.24 -19.51
C PRO A 179 -5.22 6.18 -19.32
N SER A 180 -4.63 7.12 -18.58
CA SER A 180 -3.18 7.15 -18.30
C SER A 180 -2.81 6.47 -16.98
N LEU A 181 -3.77 5.81 -16.30
CA LEU A 181 -3.48 5.12 -15.04
C LEU A 181 -2.62 3.89 -15.30
N HIS A 182 -1.47 3.82 -14.62
CA HIS A 182 -0.63 2.64 -14.55
C HIS A 182 -0.89 1.87 -13.25
N ILE A 183 -1.00 0.55 -13.35
CA ILE A 183 -1.31 -0.31 -12.21
C ILE A 183 -0.09 -1.17 -11.91
N ILE A 184 0.38 -1.13 -10.67
CA ILE A 184 1.50 -1.97 -10.22
C ILE A 184 0.97 -2.94 -9.19
N PHE A 185 0.92 -4.22 -9.53
CA PHE A 185 0.65 -5.27 -8.56
C PHE A 185 1.90 -5.65 -7.80
N THR A 186 1.72 -6.08 -6.57
CA THR A 186 2.76 -6.78 -5.82
C THR A 186 2.12 -7.78 -4.86
N VAL A 187 2.78 -8.90 -4.60
CA VAL A 187 2.35 -9.85 -3.57
C VAL A 187 3.08 -9.51 -2.27
N SER A 188 2.33 -9.43 -1.18
CA SER A 188 2.87 -9.06 0.12
C SER A 188 3.94 -10.07 0.58
N PRO A 189 5.13 -9.62 1.01
CA PRO A 189 6.16 -10.49 1.58
C PRO A 189 5.81 -11.06 2.96
N ILE A 190 4.73 -10.56 3.60
CA ILE A 190 4.30 -11.02 4.93
C ILE A 190 3.78 -12.45 4.85
N ARG A 191 4.26 -13.30 5.78
CA ARG A 191 3.82 -14.68 5.95
C ARG A 191 2.51 -14.74 6.76
N HIS A 192 1.44 -15.26 6.15
CA HIS A 192 0.17 -15.52 6.84
C HIS A 192 0.22 -16.85 7.60
N TRP A 193 1.03 -16.91 8.66
CA TRP A 193 1.33 -18.17 9.35
C TRP A 193 0.18 -18.77 10.14
N LYS A 194 -0.85 -17.96 10.47
CA LYS A 194 -2.07 -18.43 11.15
C LYS A 194 -2.78 -19.56 10.38
N ASP A 195 -2.64 -19.57 9.06
CA ASP A 195 -3.24 -20.60 8.20
C ASP A 195 -2.30 -21.79 7.97
N GLY A 196 -1.05 -21.70 8.44
CA GLY A 196 0.00 -22.68 8.18
C GLY A 196 0.79 -22.41 6.90
N ALA A 197 2.00 -22.99 6.83
CA ALA A 197 2.95 -22.77 5.74
C ALA A 197 2.40 -23.16 4.37
N HIS A 198 1.72 -24.31 4.30
CA HIS A 198 1.16 -24.85 3.06
C HIS A 198 0.05 -23.94 2.52
N GLU A 199 -0.93 -23.59 3.36
CA GLU A 199 -2.04 -22.73 2.97
C GLU A 199 -1.58 -21.32 2.58
N ASN A 200 -0.57 -20.78 3.27
CA ASN A 200 0.06 -19.53 2.87
C ASN A 200 0.65 -19.65 1.46
N ASN A 201 1.39 -20.72 1.16
CA ASN A 201 2.01 -20.89 -0.15
C ASN A 201 0.99 -21.11 -1.27
N LEU A 202 -0.07 -21.89 -1.02
CA LEU A 202 -1.19 -22.03 -1.97
C LEU A 202 -1.84 -20.67 -2.26
N SER A 203 -2.15 -19.91 -1.20
CA SER A 203 -2.70 -18.57 -1.31
C SER A 203 -1.80 -17.65 -2.13
N LYS A 204 -0.50 -17.57 -1.83
CA LYS A 204 0.45 -16.72 -2.56
C LYS A 204 0.58 -17.16 -4.02
N SER A 205 0.59 -18.47 -4.29
CA SER A 205 0.63 -19.01 -5.66
C SER A 205 -0.58 -18.57 -6.48
N ILE A 206 -1.78 -18.59 -5.91
CA ILE A 206 -3.00 -18.11 -6.57
C ILE A 206 -2.89 -16.63 -6.91
N LEU A 207 -2.39 -15.81 -5.97
CA LEU A 207 -2.21 -14.37 -6.20
C LEU A 207 -1.19 -14.10 -7.32
N LEU A 208 -0.05 -14.79 -7.29
CA LEU A 208 1.01 -14.67 -8.30
C LEU A 208 0.49 -15.04 -9.70
N LEU A 209 -0.18 -16.20 -9.82
CA LEU A 209 -0.74 -16.65 -11.09
C LEU A 209 -1.84 -15.70 -11.60
N SER A 210 -2.63 -15.12 -10.71
CA SER A 210 -3.66 -14.15 -11.10
C SER A 210 -3.04 -12.85 -11.62
N VAL A 211 -1.99 -12.35 -10.96
CA VAL A 211 -1.27 -11.14 -11.40
C VAL A 211 -0.57 -11.37 -12.74
N GLU A 212 0.06 -12.53 -12.92
CA GLU A 212 0.67 -12.92 -14.20
C GLU A 212 -0.35 -12.92 -15.35
N GLU A 213 -1.55 -13.48 -15.13
CA GLU A 213 -2.62 -13.46 -16.12
C GLU A 213 -3.10 -12.04 -16.43
N LEU A 214 -3.21 -11.16 -15.42
CA LEU A 214 -3.61 -9.76 -15.62
C LEU A 214 -2.54 -8.97 -16.38
N GLN A 215 -1.26 -9.13 -16.03
CA GLN A 215 -0.14 -8.49 -16.73
C GLN A 215 -0.08 -8.88 -18.21
N ARG A 216 -0.38 -10.13 -18.56
CA ARG A 216 -0.45 -10.56 -19.97
C ARG A 216 -1.63 -9.97 -20.73
N LYS A 217 -2.70 -9.58 -20.04
CA LYS A 217 -3.92 -9.04 -20.66
C LYS A 217 -3.86 -7.52 -20.87
N PHE A 218 -3.10 -6.80 -20.05
CA PHE A 218 -3.12 -5.34 -20.00
C PHE A 218 -1.71 -4.76 -20.08
N ASP A 219 -1.46 -3.90 -21.06
CA ASP A 219 -0.12 -3.31 -21.28
C ASP A 219 0.30 -2.31 -20.20
N ASN A 220 -0.67 -1.72 -19.47
CA ASN A 220 -0.46 -0.75 -18.40
C ASN A 220 -0.42 -1.40 -16.99
N VAL A 221 -0.22 -2.72 -16.93
CA VAL A 221 -0.13 -3.49 -15.69
C VAL A 221 1.27 -4.06 -15.50
N ASP A 222 1.91 -3.67 -14.40
CA ASP A 222 3.22 -4.15 -13.99
C ASP A 222 3.14 -4.99 -12.72
N TYR A 223 4.19 -5.79 -12.47
CA TYR A 223 4.37 -6.57 -11.26
C TYR A 223 5.71 -6.21 -10.61
N PHE A 224 5.67 -5.88 -9.32
CA PHE A 224 6.86 -5.70 -8.50
C PHE A 224 7.06 -6.90 -7.54
N PRO A 225 8.20 -7.63 -7.62
CA PRO A 225 8.39 -8.91 -6.94
C PRO A 225 8.85 -8.78 -5.47
N ALA A 226 8.10 -8.05 -4.64
CA ALA A 226 8.44 -7.87 -3.23
C ALA A 226 8.46 -9.19 -2.43
N TYR A 227 7.58 -10.14 -2.78
CA TYR A 227 7.48 -11.45 -2.13
C TYR A 227 8.73 -12.30 -2.38
N GLU A 228 9.19 -12.34 -3.63
CA GLU A 228 10.35 -13.07 -4.09
C GLU A 228 11.63 -12.43 -3.55
N ILE A 229 11.73 -11.10 -3.52
CA ILE A 229 12.88 -10.42 -2.87
C ILE A 229 12.99 -10.86 -1.41
N GLN A 230 11.88 -10.87 -0.65
CA GLN A 230 11.91 -11.29 0.75
C GLN A 230 12.31 -12.76 0.91
N LEU A 231 11.77 -13.65 0.07
CA LEU A 231 11.94 -15.09 0.25
C LEU A 231 13.24 -15.63 -0.33
N ASP A 232 13.65 -15.16 -1.50
CA ASP A 232 14.73 -15.76 -2.28
C ASP A 232 16.04 -14.95 -2.14
N GLU A 233 15.95 -13.62 -2.14
CA GLU A 233 17.13 -12.76 -1.98
C GLU A 233 17.45 -12.51 -0.49
N LEU A 234 16.44 -12.18 0.31
CA LEU A 234 16.54 -11.88 1.75
C LEU A 234 16.16 -13.06 2.66
N ARG A 235 16.55 -14.28 2.27
CA ARG A 235 16.10 -15.54 2.89
C ARG A 235 16.50 -15.76 4.36
N ASP A 236 17.44 -14.97 4.90
CA ASP A 236 17.94 -15.10 6.28
C ASP A 236 16.97 -14.48 7.30
N TYR A 237 16.78 -15.12 8.46
CA TYR A 237 15.89 -14.63 9.53
C TYR A 237 16.21 -13.23 10.04
N ARG A 238 17.43 -12.71 9.85
CA ARG A 238 17.79 -11.32 10.16
C ARG A 238 16.94 -10.28 9.40
N PHE A 239 16.32 -10.69 8.29
CA PHE A 239 15.44 -9.87 7.46
C PHE A 239 13.97 -9.99 7.85
N TYR A 240 13.68 -10.69 8.95
CA TYR A 240 12.34 -10.79 9.53
C TYR A 240 12.28 -10.01 10.83
N ALA A 241 11.13 -9.41 11.09
CA ALA A 241 10.81 -8.80 12.37
C ALA A 241 10.77 -9.87 13.48
N PRO A 242 10.72 -9.47 14.78
CA PRO A 242 10.74 -10.41 15.89
C PRO A 242 9.65 -11.49 15.89
N ASP A 243 8.56 -11.28 15.15
CA ASP A 243 7.48 -12.27 14.99
C ASP A 243 7.74 -13.33 13.91
N MET A 244 8.89 -13.25 13.24
CA MET A 244 9.36 -14.14 12.18
C MET A 244 8.43 -14.24 10.97
N GLN A 245 7.51 -13.27 10.81
CA GLN A 245 6.47 -13.26 9.78
C GLN A 245 6.50 -12.00 8.93
N HIS A 246 6.73 -10.86 9.55
CA HIS A 246 6.86 -9.58 8.86
C HIS A 246 8.31 -9.34 8.42
N PRO A 247 8.54 -8.61 7.32
CA PRO A 247 9.86 -8.08 7.01
C PRO A 247 10.37 -7.16 8.13
N SER A 248 11.67 -7.20 8.42
CA SER A 248 12.30 -6.20 9.31
C SER A 248 12.47 -4.85 8.61
N ASP A 249 12.76 -3.79 9.36
CA ASP A 249 13.03 -2.46 8.80
C ASP A 249 14.16 -2.49 7.76
N THR A 250 15.20 -3.29 8.00
CA THR A 250 16.30 -3.51 7.05
C THR A 250 15.79 -4.10 5.73
N ALA A 251 14.89 -5.08 5.80
CA ALA A 251 14.30 -5.69 4.61
C ALA A 251 13.36 -4.72 3.88
N ILE A 252 12.55 -3.96 4.61
CA ILE A 252 11.68 -2.92 4.03
C ILE A 252 12.51 -1.88 3.29
N ASN A 253 13.60 -1.38 3.89
CA ASN A 253 14.50 -0.43 3.25
C ASN A 253 15.15 -1.04 1.99
N TYR A 254 15.56 -2.31 2.05
CA TYR A 254 16.13 -2.99 0.88
C TYR A 254 15.12 -3.10 -0.28
N ILE A 255 13.90 -3.51 0.02
CA ILE A 255 12.83 -3.62 -0.98
C ILE A 255 12.45 -2.22 -1.51
N TRP A 256 12.50 -1.17 -0.68
CA TRP A 256 12.30 0.21 -1.10
C TRP A 256 13.36 0.70 -2.08
N GLU A 257 14.63 0.36 -1.87
CA GLU A 257 15.69 0.68 -2.85
C GLU A 257 15.49 -0.09 -4.15
N LYS A 258 15.14 -1.39 -4.10
CA LYS A 258 14.80 -2.16 -5.32
C LYS A 258 13.60 -1.58 -6.06
N PHE A 259 12.58 -1.13 -5.34
CA PHE A 259 11.42 -0.44 -5.92
C PHE A 259 11.85 0.87 -6.61
N SER A 260 12.66 1.66 -5.93
CA SER A 260 13.21 2.92 -6.45
C SER A 260 14.06 2.68 -7.71
N ASP A 261 14.88 1.64 -7.71
CA ASP A 261 15.70 1.26 -8.86
C ASP A 261 14.89 0.80 -10.06
N THR A 262 13.73 0.20 -9.81
CA THR A 262 12.83 -0.30 -10.86
C THR A 262 12.01 0.83 -11.48
N TYR A 263 11.44 1.72 -10.65
CA TYR A 263 10.41 2.66 -11.09
C TYR A 263 10.87 4.12 -11.14
N PHE A 264 12.03 4.50 -10.60
CA PHE A 264 12.45 5.92 -10.59
C PHE A 264 13.54 6.19 -11.62
N SER A 265 13.40 7.32 -12.31
CA SER A 265 14.49 7.90 -13.10
C SER A 265 15.65 8.32 -12.21
N GLU A 266 16.86 8.42 -12.77
CA GLU A 266 18.03 8.91 -12.01
C GLU A 266 17.80 10.30 -11.41
N GLN A 267 17.08 11.18 -12.12
CA GLN A 267 16.66 12.48 -11.60
C GLN A 267 15.74 12.32 -10.38
N THR A 268 14.77 11.41 -10.44
CA THR A 268 13.86 11.15 -9.31
C THR A 268 14.61 10.58 -8.12
N LYS A 269 15.59 9.68 -8.33
CA LYS A 269 16.45 9.14 -7.27
C LYS A 269 17.31 10.23 -6.60
N GLN A 270 17.82 11.19 -7.36
CA GLN A 270 18.58 12.32 -6.80
C GLN A 270 17.72 13.18 -5.87
N ILE A 271 16.48 13.49 -6.28
CA ILE A 271 15.53 14.23 -5.44
C ILE A 271 15.14 13.40 -4.20
N LYS A 272 14.89 12.09 -4.37
CA LYS A 272 14.63 11.14 -3.27
C LYS A 272 15.73 11.21 -2.22
N GLN A 273 17.00 11.09 -2.60
CA GLN A 273 18.11 11.11 -1.64
C GLN A 273 18.13 12.40 -0.81
N ARG A 274 17.90 13.56 -1.43
CA ARG A 274 17.86 14.84 -0.72
C ARG A 274 16.66 14.97 0.21
N THR A 275 15.49 14.53 -0.25
CA THR A 275 14.26 14.59 0.55
C THR A 275 14.27 13.59 1.72
N GLU A 276 14.83 12.39 1.54
CA GLU A 276 15.06 11.42 2.62
C GLU A 276 16.08 11.95 3.63
N HIS A 277 17.14 12.62 3.16
CA HIS A 277 18.08 13.31 4.05
C HIS A 277 17.37 14.39 4.87
N LEU A 278 16.55 15.24 4.24
CA LEU A 278 15.74 16.24 4.93
C LEU A 278 14.82 15.60 5.99
N THR A 279 14.13 14.51 5.66
CA THR A 279 13.29 13.77 6.62
C THR A 279 14.11 13.24 7.80
N SER A 280 15.32 12.73 7.56
CA SER A 280 16.23 12.31 8.63
C SER A 280 16.61 13.48 9.55
N LEU A 281 16.83 14.68 9.00
CA LEU A 281 17.11 15.88 9.79
C LEU A 281 15.90 16.32 10.61
N LEU A 282 14.70 16.30 10.00
CA LEU A 282 13.44 16.67 10.66
C LEU A 282 13.06 15.72 11.81
N ASN A 283 13.42 14.44 11.68
CA ASN A 283 13.18 13.44 12.72
C ASN A 283 14.22 13.45 13.85
N HIS A 284 15.30 14.22 13.72
CA HIS A 284 16.33 14.32 14.75
C HIS A 284 15.77 14.95 16.03
N ARG A 285 15.86 14.22 17.15
CA ARG A 285 15.42 14.71 18.46
C ARG A 285 16.61 15.32 19.23
N PRO A 286 16.66 16.64 19.44
CA PRO A 286 17.78 17.27 20.14
C PRO A 286 17.80 16.93 21.64
N LEU A 287 18.99 16.71 22.19
CA LEU A 287 19.20 16.56 23.63
C LEU A 287 19.09 17.90 24.38
N HIS A 288 19.49 19.01 23.73
CA HIS A 288 19.44 20.37 24.28
C HIS A 288 18.80 21.35 23.27
N PRO A 289 17.45 21.45 23.27
CA PRO A 289 16.70 22.28 22.32
C PRO A 289 17.06 23.78 22.38
N ASP A 290 17.50 24.30 23.53
CA ASP A 290 17.81 25.72 23.68
C ASP A 290 19.27 26.08 23.35
N SER A 291 20.07 25.09 22.91
CA SER A 291 21.49 25.29 22.64
C SER A 291 21.73 26.15 21.38
N PRO A 292 22.79 26.98 21.34
CA PRO A 292 23.21 27.67 20.12
C PRO A 292 23.44 26.73 18.93
N GLN A 293 23.95 25.53 19.19
CA GLN A 293 24.19 24.49 18.19
C GLN A 293 22.89 24.02 17.55
N TYR A 294 21.83 23.82 18.35
CA TYR A 294 20.53 23.42 17.81
C TYR A 294 19.90 24.53 16.96
N ARG A 295 20.06 25.81 17.34
CA ARG A 295 19.60 26.93 16.49
C ARG A 295 20.30 26.96 15.13
N LEU A 296 21.61 26.68 15.08
CA LEU A 296 22.35 26.55 13.82
C LEU A 296 21.84 25.36 12.98
N PHE A 297 21.56 24.23 13.63
CA PHE A 297 20.98 23.05 12.99
C PHE A 297 19.59 23.33 12.39
N GLN A 298 18.74 24.07 13.10
CA GLN A 298 17.44 24.50 12.57
C GLN A 298 17.58 25.42 11.35
N ALA A 299 18.53 26.35 11.38
CA ALA A 299 18.82 27.20 10.22
C ALA A 299 19.30 26.37 9.01
N GLN A 300 20.09 25.32 9.22
CA GLN A 300 20.49 24.39 8.15
C GLN A 300 19.29 23.66 7.54
N ILE A 301 18.33 23.21 8.35
CA ILE A 301 17.10 22.59 7.88
C ILE A 301 16.30 23.55 7.01
N GLU A 302 16.08 24.79 7.47
CA GLU A 302 15.31 25.77 6.70
C GLU A 302 16.00 26.15 5.38
N ASN A 303 17.34 26.28 5.38
CA ASN A 303 18.09 26.49 4.15
C ASN A 303 17.92 25.33 3.15
N GLU A 304 17.94 24.07 3.59
CA GLU A 304 17.71 22.92 2.71
C GLU A 304 16.27 22.91 2.17
N LYS A 305 15.28 23.25 3.00
CA LYS A 305 13.89 23.40 2.55
C LYS A 305 13.76 24.48 1.47
N GLU A 306 14.34 25.66 1.69
CA GLU A 306 14.31 26.75 0.72
C GLU A 306 15.02 26.37 -0.59
N ALA A 307 16.17 25.71 -0.50
CA ALA A 307 16.89 25.19 -1.66
C ALA A 307 16.04 24.20 -2.47
N LEU A 308 15.44 23.20 -1.81
CA LEU A 308 14.56 22.23 -2.46
C LEU A 308 13.31 22.90 -3.07
N ARG A 309 12.69 23.85 -2.38
CA ARG A 309 11.51 24.58 -2.89
C ARG A 309 11.86 25.47 -4.10
N SER A 310 13.06 26.04 -4.13
CA SER A 310 13.55 26.87 -5.23
C SER A 310 13.90 26.04 -6.46
N GLU A 311 14.64 24.95 -6.27
CA GLU A 311 15.09 24.06 -7.36
C GLU A 311 13.95 23.19 -7.90
N TYR A 312 13.02 22.79 -7.04
CA TYR A 312 11.88 21.93 -7.37
C TYR A 312 10.55 22.56 -6.95
N PRO A 313 10.00 23.53 -7.72
CA PRO A 313 8.78 24.24 -7.36
C PRO A 313 7.56 23.34 -7.08
N PHE A 314 7.50 22.14 -7.69
CA PHE A 314 6.45 21.15 -7.46
C PHE A 314 6.46 20.52 -6.04
N LEU A 315 7.54 20.70 -5.26
CA LEU A 315 7.64 20.27 -3.87
C LEU A 315 7.16 21.32 -2.86
N LYS A 316 6.81 22.53 -3.31
CA LYS A 316 6.54 23.68 -2.44
C LYS A 316 5.49 23.44 -1.35
N ASP A 317 4.40 22.77 -1.68
CA ASP A 317 3.29 22.50 -0.75
C ASP A 317 3.47 21.17 0.02
N ARG A 318 4.62 20.51 -0.15
CA ARG A 318 4.93 19.20 0.46
C ARG A 318 6.04 19.30 1.51
N ILE A 319 7.03 20.17 1.29
CA ILE A 319 8.13 20.50 2.21
C ILE A 319 7.72 21.64 3.13
#